data_AF-A0A9E2GB90-F1
#
_entry.id   AF-A0A9E2GB90-F1
#
_cell.length_a   1.000
_cell.length_b   1.000
_cell.length_c   1.000
_cell.angle_alpha   90.00
_cell.angle_beta   90.00
_cell.angle_gamma   90.00
#
_symmetry.space_group_name_H-M   'P 1'
#
loop_
_entity.id
_entity.type
_entity.pdbx_description
1 polymer ?
#
loop_
_entity_poly.entity_id
_entity_poly.type
_entity_poly.pdbx_seq_one_letter_code
_entity_poly.pdbx_strand_id
1 'polypeptide(L)'
;MKVDTHNKDQPEKRVALSRSYLINLKLKAGLTTDILAKRIFIDRKNYYQLESGTRGHRMSAILYLRLARELKVSVEELVRREAAYQRKRIKKGLSKEPWYLLTEEHEDEY
;
A
#
# COMPACT_ATOMS: atom_id res chain seq x y z
N MET A 1 -45.19 17.50 -4.79
CA MET A 1 -43.98 17.48 -3.93
C MET A 1 -43.16 16.27 -4.30
N LYS A 2 -41.96 16.46 -4.88
CA LYS A 2 -40.99 15.37 -5.07
C LYS A 2 -40.13 15.31 -3.81
N VAL A 3 -40.11 14.16 -3.16
CA VAL A 3 -39.30 13.93 -1.96
C VAL A 3 -37.95 13.42 -2.44
N ASP A 4 -36.95 14.29 -2.42
CA ASP A 4 -35.56 13.92 -2.69
C ASP A 4 -35.06 13.07 -1.51
N THR A 5 -35.11 11.75 -1.67
CA THR A 5 -34.51 10.80 -0.76
C THR A 5 -33.00 10.77 -1.01
N HIS A 6 -32.30 11.79 -0.48
CA HIS A 6 -30.85 11.74 -0.39
C HIS A 6 -30.45 10.56 0.50
N ASN A 7 -29.88 9.55 -0.16
CA ASN A 7 -29.33 8.33 0.41
C ASN A 7 -28.22 8.69 1.43
N LYS A 8 -28.57 8.82 2.71
CA LYS A 8 -27.68 9.24 3.82
C LYS A 8 -26.72 8.14 4.31
N ASP A 9 -26.76 6.96 3.71
CA ASP A 9 -26.00 5.78 4.17
C ASP A 9 -24.78 5.43 3.30
N GLN A 10 -24.29 6.35 2.46
CA GLN A 10 -23.00 6.09 1.80
C GLN A 10 -21.87 6.29 2.83
N PRO A 11 -21.10 5.23 3.18
CA PRO A 11 -19.96 5.40 4.05
C PRO A 11 -18.99 6.39 3.41
N GLU A 12 -18.58 7.40 4.18
CA GLU A 12 -17.58 8.37 3.72
C GLU A 12 -16.43 7.63 3.06
N LYS A 13 -16.12 8.06 1.83
CA LYS A 13 -15.14 7.42 0.95
C LYS A 13 -13.77 7.52 1.62
N ARG A 14 -13.40 6.52 2.43
CA ARG A 14 -12.14 6.49 3.16
C ARG A 14 -11.01 6.71 2.17
N VAL A 15 -10.32 7.84 2.29
CA VAL A 15 -9.23 8.22 1.39
C VAL A 15 -8.13 7.16 1.52
N ALA A 16 -7.80 6.52 0.40
CA ALA A 16 -6.73 5.55 0.36
C ALA A 16 -5.39 6.22 0.69
N LEU A 17 -4.57 5.57 1.52
CA LEU A 17 -3.22 6.03 1.78
C LEU A 17 -2.30 5.49 0.67
N SER A 18 -1.62 6.38 -0.05
CA SER A 18 -0.67 5.98 -1.08
C SER A 18 0.57 5.29 -0.46
N ARG A 19 1.07 4.25 -1.13
CA ARG A 19 2.37 3.61 -0.87
C ARG A 19 3.48 4.42 -1.54
N SER A 20 3.68 5.64 -1.07
CA SER A 20 4.69 6.56 -1.61
C SER A 20 6.09 5.95 -1.65
N TYR A 21 6.41 5.01 -0.75
CA TYR A 21 7.70 4.32 -0.76
C TYR A 21 7.90 3.47 -2.03
N LEU A 22 6.87 2.80 -2.56
CA LEU A 22 6.97 2.05 -3.81
C LEU A 22 7.19 2.99 -4.99
N ILE A 23 6.49 4.13 -5.00
CA ILE A 23 6.64 5.16 -6.03
C ILE A 23 8.08 5.67 -6.05
N ASN A 24 8.61 6.03 -4.88
CA ASN A 24 9.97 6.55 -4.75
C ASN A 24 11.03 5.53 -5.17
N LEU A 25 10.89 4.27 -4.75
CA LEU A 25 11.81 3.20 -5.15
C LEU A 25 11.76 2.94 -6.65
N LYS A 26 10.56 2.92 -7.24
CA LYS A 26 10.34 2.74 -8.67
C LYS A 26 11.03 3.86 -9.48
N LEU A 27 10.87 5.11 -9.03
CA LEU A 27 11.53 6.27 -9.66
C LEU A 27 13.05 6.18 -9.53
N LYS A 28 13.58 5.81 -8.36
CA LYS A 28 15.03 5.58 -8.17
C LYS A 28 15.58 4.48 -9.07
N ALA A 29 14.79 3.44 -9.33
CA ALA A 29 15.15 2.35 -10.24
C ALA A 29 14.99 2.71 -11.74
N GLY A 30 14.55 3.94 -12.06
CA GLY A 30 14.33 4.37 -13.44
C GLY A 30 13.19 3.65 -14.16
N LEU A 31 12.21 3.13 -13.40
CA LEU A 31 11.12 2.33 -13.95
C LEU A 31 9.83 3.15 -14.05
N THR A 32 9.05 2.89 -15.10
CA THR A 32 7.65 3.32 -15.16
C THR A 32 6.74 2.26 -14.54
N THR A 33 5.51 2.64 -14.19
CA THR A 33 4.49 1.70 -13.72
C THR A 33 4.30 0.55 -14.70
N ASP A 34 4.21 0.84 -15.99
CA ASP A 34 3.90 -0.14 -17.03
C ASP A 34 5.05 -1.15 -17.18
N ILE A 35 6.30 -0.67 -17.13
CA ILE A 35 7.48 -1.53 -17.17
C ILE A 35 7.53 -2.43 -15.93
N LEU A 36 7.37 -1.85 -14.74
CA LEU A 36 7.48 -2.60 -13.50
C LEU A 36 6.36 -3.64 -13.37
N ALA A 37 5.11 -3.27 -13.67
CA ALA A 37 3.96 -4.17 -13.65
C ALA A 37 4.18 -5.38 -14.57
N LYS A 38 4.67 -5.14 -15.80
CA LYS A 38 5.03 -6.21 -16.74
C LYS A 38 6.11 -7.14 -16.19
N ARG A 39 7.17 -6.59 -15.59
CA ARG A 39 8.31 -7.37 -15.07
C ARG A 39 7.99 -8.20 -13.82
N ILE A 40 7.02 -7.77 -13.02
CA ILE A 40 6.56 -8.53 -11.85
C ILE A 40 5.30 -9.37 -12.14
N PHE A 41 4.88 -9.41 -13.40
CA PHE A 41 3.76 -10.19 -13.91
C PHE A 41 2.42 -9.84 -13.24
N ILE A 42 2.13 -8.54 -13.12
CA ILE A 42 0.81 -8.07 -12.71
C ILE A 42 0.24 -7.09 -13.71
N ASP A 43 -1.09 -7.05 -13.83
CA ASP A 43 -1.77 -6.07 -14.66
C ASP A 43 -1.48 -4.64 -14.16
N ARG A 44 -1.39 -3.71 -15.11
CA ARG A 44 -1.13 -2.29 -14.87
C ARG A 44 -2.12 -1.68 -13.88
N LYS A 45 -3.42 -1.96 -14.04
CA LYS A 45 -4.46 -1.43 -13.14
C LYS A 45 -4.25 -1.94 -11.72
N ASN A 46 -3.90 -3.21 -11.57
CA ASN A 46 -3.62 -3.80 -10.26
C ASN A 46 -2.36 -3.19 -9.60
N TYR A 47 -1.32 -2.89 -10.38
CA TYR A 47 -0.15 -2.18 -9.87
C TYR A 47 -0.48 -0.74 -9.45
N TYR A 48 -1.27 0.01 -10.24
CA TYR A 48 -1.75 1.34 -9.83
C TYR A 48 -2.58 1.28 -8.54
N GLN A 49 -3.41 0.26 -8.37
CA GLN A 49 -4.17 0.06 -7.13
C GLN A 49 -3.28 -0.27 -5.93
N LEU A 50 -2.18 -1.00 -6.16
CA LEU A 50 -1.16 -1.27 -5.15
C LEU A 50 -0.49 0.03 -4.70
N GLU A 51 -0.01 0.85 -5.63
CA GLU A 51 0.66 2.12 -5.32
C GLU A 51 -0.29 3.14 -4.68
N SER A 52 -1.52 3.27 -5.19
CA SER A 52 -2.50 4.22 -4.64
C SER A 52 -3.10 3.77 -3.29
N GLY A 53 -2.90 2.52 -2.89
CA GLY A 53 -3.50 1.95 -1.69
C GLY A 53 -5.03 1.78 -1.76
N THR A 54 -5.63 2.02 -2.94
CA THR A 54 -7.09 1.97 -3.16
C THR A 54 -7.66 0.57 -3.08
N ARG A 55 -6.85 -0.45 -3.38
CA ARG A 55 -7.19 -1.85 -3.11
C ARG A 55 -6.16 -2.43 -2.15
N GLY A 56 -6.65 -2.99 -1.05
CA GLY A 56 -5.85 -3.71 -0.06
C GLY A 56 -5.34 -5.05 -0.57
N HIS A 57 -4.54 -5.05 -1.65
CA HIS A 57 -3.71 -6.22 -1.92
C HIS A 57 -2.70 -6.33 -0.79
N ARG A 58 -2.84 -7.42 -0.02
CA ARG A 58 -1.80 -7.87 0.89
C ARG A 58 -0.57 -8.15 0.04
N MET A 59 0.53 -7.50 0.36
CA MET A 59 1.83 -7.81 -0.24
C MET A 59 2.17 -9.26 0.09
N SER A 60 2.10 -10.15 -0.91
CA SER A 60 2.48 -11.55 -0.74
C SER A 60 3.99 -11.70 -0.76
N ALA A 61 4.52 -12.78 -0.18
CA ALA A 61 5.96 -13.07 -0.20
C ALA A 61 6.53 -13.10 -1.64
N ILE A 62 5.77 -13.67 -2.59
CA ILE A 62 6.14 -13.70 -4.02
C ILE A 62 6.23 -12.28 -4.59
N LEU A 63 5.27 -11.41 -4.25
CA LEU A 63 5.27 -10.02 -4.71
C LEU A 63 6.44 -9.23 -4.12
N TYR A 64 6.77 -9.44 -2.84
CA TYR A 64 7.95 -8.84 -2.22
C TYR A 64 9.25 -9.24 -2.94
N LEU A 65 9.44 -10.53 -3.22
CA LEU A 65 10.64 -11.02 -3.92
C LEU A 65 10.78 -10.38 -5.30
N ARG A 66 9.70 -10.33 -6.08
CA ARG A 66 9.70 -9.74 -7.42
C ARG A 66 9.99 -8.24 -7.39
N LEU A 67 9.34 -7.52 -6.48
CA LEU A 67 9.55 -6.08 -6.33
C LEU A 67 10.98 -5.77 -5.88
N ALA A 68 11.50 -6.46 -4.86
CA ALA A 68 12.86 -6.26 -4.38
C ALA A 68 13.90 -6.38 -5.52
N ARG A 69 13.76 -7.41 -6.37
CA ARG A 69 14.65 -7.64 -7.53
C ARG A 69 14.61 -6.50 -8.55
N GLU A 70 13.42 -6.02 -8.89
CA GLU A 70 13.25 -4.96 -9.90
C GLU A 70 13.61 -3.57 -9.33
N LEU A 71 13.28 -3.32 -8.07
CA LEU A 71 13.51 -2.04 -7.37
C LEU A 71 14.94 -1.91 -6.82
N LYS A 72 15.77 -2.95 -6.94
CA LYS A 72 17.18 -2.97 -6.49
C LYS A 72 17.34 -2.69 -5.00
N VAL A 73 16.43 -3.26 -4.20
CA VAL A 73 16.47 -3.22 -2.73
C VAL A 73 16.37 -4.62 -2.15
N SER A 74 16.72 -4.79 -0.87
CA SER A 74 16.50 -6.06 -0.19
C SER A 74 15.01 -6.28 0.09
N VAL A 75 14.61 -7.56 0.23
CA VAL A 75 13.26 -7.91 0.69
C VAL A 75 13.00 -7.33 2.07
N GLU A 76 14.01 -7.37 2.95
CA GLU A 76 13.96 -6.82 4.31
C GLU A 76 13.63 -5.32 4.31
N GLU A 77 14.29 -4.52 3.47
CA GLU A 77 14.00 -3.10 3.32
C GLU A 77 12.54 -2.88 2.87
N LEU A 78 12.08 -3.67 1.90
CA LEU A 78 10.73 -3.55 1.37
C LEU A 78 9.67 -3.90 2.43
N VAL A 79 9.93 -4.91 3.25
CA VAL A 79 9.07 -5.32 4.38
C VAL A 79 9.05 -4.24 5.45
N ARG A 80 10.20 -3.68 5.85
CA ARG A 80 10.26 -2.56 6.82
C ARG A 80 9.43 -1.36 6.35
N ARG A 81 9.57 -0.98 5.08
CA ARG A 81 8.80 0.13 4.49
C ARG A 81 7.29 -0.15 4.45
N GLU A 82 6.86 -1.37 4.10
CA GLU A 82 5.43 -1.73 4.16
C GLU A 82 4.93 -1.78 5.61
N ALA A 83 5.73 -2.25 6.57
CA ALA A 83 5.35 -2.24 7.98
C ALA A 83 5.10 -0.81 8.48
N ALA A 84 6.00 0.13 8.18
CA ALA A 84 5.81 1.55 8.48
C ALA A 84 4.55 2.13 7.81
N TYR A 85 4.26 1.73 6.56
CA TYR A 85 3.04 2.11 5.86
C TYR A 85 1.78 1.55 6.55
N GLN A 86 1.78 0.28 6.97
CA GLN A 86 0.64 -0.32 7.67
C GLN A 86 0.41 0.32 9.04
N ARG A 87 1.46 0.64 9.79
CA ARG A 87 1.37 1.43 11.04
C ARG A 87 0.70 2.79 10.79
N LYS A 88 1.11 3.51 9.73
CA LYS A 88 0.46 4.77 9.32
C LYS A 88 -1.03 4.58 8.97
N ARG A 89 -1.40 3.46 8.33
CA ARG A 89 -2.82 3.14 8.05
C ARG A 89 -3.62 2.89 9.32
N ILE A 90 -3.04 2.19 10.30
CA ILE A 90 -3.67 1.92 11.60
C ILE A 90 -3.88 3.24 12.34
N LYS A 91 -2.85 4.08 12.48
CA LYS A 91 -2.93 5.41 13.10
C LYS A 91 -4.01 6.31 12.48
N LYS A 92 -4.28 6.16 11.18
CA LYS A 92 -5.33 6.90 10.45
C LYS A 92 -6.72 6.25 10.47
N GLY A 93 -6.91 5.15 11.18
CA GLY A 93 -8.18 4.40 11.19
C GLY A 93 -8.52 3.71 9.86
N LEU A 94 -7.56 3.60 8.93
CA LEU A 94 -7.73 2.99 7.61
C LEU A 94 -7.56 1.46 7.63
N SER A 95 -7.03 0.91 8.73
CA SER A 95 -6.92 -0.52 8.99
C SER A 95 -7.19 -0.78 10.46
N LYS A 96 -7.76 -1.94 10.76
CA LYS A 96 -7.84 -2.42 12.15
C LYS A 96 -6.43 -2.74 12.64
N GLU A 97 -6.21 -2.47 13.92
CA GLU A 97 -5.01 -2.91 14.62
C GLU A 97 -5.02 -4.45 14.72
N PRO A 98 -3.96 -5.14 14.27
CA PRO A 98 -3.82 -6.57 14.47
C PRO A 98 -3.64 -6.95 15.94
N TRP A 99 -4.12 -8.14 16.30
CA TRP A 99 -4.05 -8.70 17.66
C TRP A 99 -2.63 -8.89 18.21
N TYR A 100 -1.62 -8.93 17.33
CA TYR A 100 -0.20 -9.08 17.70
C TYR A 100 0.53 -7.75 17.87
N LEU A 101 -0.12 -6.60 17.59
CA LEU A 101 0.35 -5.31 18.08
C LEU A 101 -0.08 -5.22 19.54
N LEU A 102 0.61 -5.99 20.38
CA LEU A 102 0.62 -5.72 21.81
C LEU A 102 1.39 -4.41 21.95
N THR A 103 0.78 -3.40 22.56
CA THR A 103 1.32 -2.07 22.90
C THR A 103 2.84 -2.05 23.04
N GLU A 104 3.57 -1.93 21.93
CA GLU A 104 5.00 -1.69 21.91
C GLU A 104 5.16 -0.26 21.41
N GLU A 105 5.20 0.66 22.38
CA GLU A 105 5.71 2.02 22.25
C GLU A 105 7.22 1.99 21.99
N HIS A 106 7.71 1.18 21.05
CA HIS A 106 9.12 1.22 20.67
C HIS A 106 9.27 1.27 19.15
N GLU A 107 9.85 2.40 18.77
CA GLU A 107 10.15 2.88 17.43
C GLU A 107 11.08 1.93 16.66
N ASP A 108 10.57 1.36 15.57
CA ASP A 108 11.45 1.12 14.41
C ASP A 108 11.54 2.45 13.63
N GLU A 109 12.30 3.41 14.16
CA GLU A 109 12.67 4.63 13.44
C GLU A 109 13.61 4.28 12.29
N TYR A 110 13.14 4.48 11.04
CA TYR A 110 13.97 4.49 9.81
C TYR A 110 13.35 5.42 8.75
#